data_AF-A0A967LA91-F1
#
_entry.id   AF-A0A967LA91-F1
#
_cell.length_a   1.000
_cell.length_b   1.000
_cell.length_c   1.000
_cell.angle_alpha   90.00
_cell.angle_beta   90.00
_cell.angle_gamma   90.00
#
_symmetry.space_group_name_H-M   'P 1'
#
loop_
_entity.id
_entity.type
_entity.pdbx_description
1 polymer ?
#
loop_
_entity_poly.entity_id
_entity_poly.type
_entity_poly.pdbx_seq_one_letter_code
_entity_poly.pdbx_strand_id
1 'polypeptide(L)'
;MQPLQAHTGDITMVTGMDRTFKNGQDVHAQGASCFLTSVSPQQAAEKGWRYPNGKSLDQVIGDHVGHSTVFKTLEISCNGFRAPKEPIYFDNISWYGPDKIAPSIKDPQKLYERLFKADGFQDHLQDVTDLILADANSLARKLGSDDRETLGEFMEMIRNVEI
;
A
#
# COMPACT_ATOMS: atom_id res chain seq x y z
N MET A 1 -4.40 3.68 36.56
CA MET A 1 -5.33 4.81 36.30
C MET A 1 -5.33 5.90 37.37
N GLN A 2 -4.71 5.73 38.55
CA GLN A 2 -4.66 6.78 39.60
C GLN A 2 -4.21 8.18 39.11
N PRO A 3 -3.19 8.33 38.24
CA PRO A 3 -2.77 9.65 37.76
C PRO A 3 -3.79 10.35 36.84
N LEU A 4 -4.69 9.60 36.21
CA LEU A 4 -5.66 10.10 35.20
C LEU A 4 -7.10 10.15 35.75
N GLN A 5 -7.28 9.91 37.05
CA GLN A 5 -8.61 9.72 37.65
C GLN A 5 -9.52 10.95 37.45
N ALA A 6 -8.97 12.16 37.54
CA ALA A 6 -9.70 13.41 37.33
C ALA A 6 -10.16 13.63 35.87
N HIS A 7 -9.56 12.97 34.89
CA HIS A 7 -9.82 13.15 33.45
C HIS A 7 -10.56 11.97 32.82
N THR A 8 -11.14 11.08 33.64
CA THR A 8 -11.83 9.88 33.13
C THR A 8 -13.05 10.21 32.26
N GLY A 9 -13.70 11.36 32.48
CA GLY A 9 -14.78 11.86 31.61
C GLY A 9 -14.29 12.51 30.31
N ASP A 10 -13.01 12.90 30.24
CA ASP A 10 -12.41 13.57 29.08
C ASP A 10 -11.73 12.59 28.12
N ILE A 11 -11.58 11.32 28.53
CA ILE A 11 -10.79 10.32 27.81
C ILE A 11 -11.71 9.18 27.37
N THR A 12 -11.83 9.00 26.05
CA THR A 12 -12.38 7.77 25.47
C THR A 12 -11.23 6.79 25.23
N MET A 13 -11.25 5.67 25.95
CA MET A 13 -10.25 4.61 25.78
C MET A 13 -10.77 3.57 24.79
N VAL A 14 -10.22 3.56 23.58
CA VAL A 14 -10.50 2.53 22.57
C VAL A 14 -9.53 1.37 22.80
N THR A 15 -10.07 0.19 23.14
CA THR A 15 -9.30 -1.05 23.40
C THR A 15 -9.67 -2.12 22.38
N GLY A 16 -8.91 -3.22 22.34
CA GLY A 16 -9.17 -4.32 21.41
C GLY A 16 -8.80 -4.00 19.96
N MET A 17 -7.96 -2.98 19.74
CA MET A 17 -7.34 -2.69 18.43
C MET A 17 -6.04 -3.48 18.22
N ASP A 18 -5.69 -4.36 19.14
CA ASP A 18 -4.59 -5.31 18.98
C ASP A 18 -5.00 -6.44 18.04
N ARG A 19 -3.99 -7.01 17.36
CA ARG A 19 -4.18 -8.17 16.49
C ARG A 19 -3.48 -9.38 17.07
N THR A 20 -3.98 -10.55 16.73
CA THR A 20 -3.28 -11.81 17.01
C THR A 20 -2.05 -11.92 16.11
N PHE A 21 -0.88 -12.09 16.72
CA PHE A 21 0.37 -12.38 16.02
C PHE A 21 0.32 -13.79 15.41
N LYS A 22 0.70 -13.92 14.13
CA LYS A 22 0.83 -15.24 13.49
C LYS A 22 2.31 -15.64 13.46
N ASN A 23 2.66 -16.65 14.25
CA ASN A 23 4.02 -17.21 14.33
C ASN A 23 4.50 -17.70 12.95
N GLY A 24 5.80 -17.53 12.68
CA GLY A 24 6.45 -18.00 11.43
C GLY A 24 6.42 -17.00 10.28
N GLN A 25 6.09 -15.74 10.53
CA GLN A 25 6.12 -14.66 9.55
C GLN A 25 6.96 -13.48 10.06
N ASP A 26 7.50 -12.69 9.14
CA ASP A 26 8.20 -11.46 9.48
C ASP A 26 7.27 -10.48 10.21
N VAL A 27 7.70 -10.00 11.38
CA VAL A 27 6.88 -9.18 12.29
C VAL A 27 6.53 -7.83 11.69
N HIS A 28 7.44 -7.25 10.88
CA HIS A 28 7.26 -5.93 10.31
C HIS A 28 6.34 -5.98 9.09
N ALA A 29 6.59 -6.92 8.18
CA ALA A 29 5.73 -7.21 7.04
C ALA A 29 4.31 -7.54 7.52
N GLN A 30 4.19 -8.33 8.60
CA GLN A 30 2.90 -8.64 9.18
C GLN A 30 2.20 -7.36 9.67
N GLY A 31 2.87 -6.52 10.47
CA GLY A 31 2.32 -5.26 10.98
C GLY A 31 1.79 -4.35 9.88
N ALA A 32 2.63 -4.05 8.88
CA ALA A 32 2.28 -3.18 7.76
C ALA A 32 1.18 -3.77 6.86
N SER A 33 1.19 -5.08 6.62
CA SER A 33 0.18 -5.77 5.76
C SER A 33 -1.24 -5.73 6.30
N CYS A 34 -1.45 -5.45 7.58
CA CYS A 34 -2.78 -5.48 8.18
C CYS A 34 -3.17 -4.21 8.92
N PHE A 35 -2.36 -3.15 8.83
CA PHE A 35 -2.62 -1.90 9.54
C PHE A 35 -3.94 -1.25 9.13
N LEU A 36 -4.25 -1.24 7.83
CA LEU A 36 -5.46 -0.63 7.28
C LEU A 36 -6.48 -1.66 6.77
N THR A 37 -6.36 -2.93 7.16
CA THR A 37 -7.24 -4.00 6.66
C THR A 37 -8.09 -4.57 7.80
N SER A 38 -9.30 -5.04 7.48
CA SER A 38 -10.20 -5.69 8.45
C SER A 38 -10.20 -7.22 8.33
N VAL A 39 -9.25 -7.78 7.58
CA VAL A 39 -9.17 -9.23 7.35
C VAL A 39 -8.67 -9.92 8.62
N SER A 40 -9.43 -10.88 9.14
CA SER A 40 -9.02 -11.66 10.31
C SER A 40 -7.99 -12.74 9.92
N PRO A 41 -7.13 -13.17 10.87
CA PRO A 41 -6.23 -14.31 10.65
C PRO A 41 -6.96 -15.59 10.21
N GLN A 42 -8.20 -15.81 10.68
CA GLN A 42 -9.04 -16.95 10.30
C GLN A 42 -9.46 -16.84 8.83
N GLN A 43 -9.97 -15.68 8.41
CA GLN A 43 -10.34 -15.44 7.01
C GLN A 43 -9.14 -15.60 6.07
N ALA A 44 -7.98 -15.11 6.48
CA ALA A 44 -6.74 -15.28 5.71
C ALA A 44 -6.32 -16.75 5.61
N ALA A 45 -6.43 -17.51 6.71
CA ALA A 45 -6.11 -18.93 6.73
C ALA A 45 -7.06 -19.76 5.86
N GLU A 46 -8.37 -19.50 5.92
CA GLU A 46 -9.39 -20.16 5.09
C GLU A 46 -9.13 -19.94 3.59
N LYS A 47 -8.62 -18.76 3.22
CA LYS A 47 -8.31 -18.41 1.83
C LYS A 47 -6.87 -18.74 1.41
N GLY A 48 -6.07 -19.31 2.30
CA GLY A 48 -4.67 -19.63 2.04
C GLY A 48 -3.75 -18.41 1.87
N TRP A 49 -4.17 -17.23 2.32
CA TRP A 49 -3.37 -16.01 2.20
C TRP A 49 -2.20 -16.02 3.17
N ARG A 50 -1.06 -15.54 2.70
CA ARG A 50 0.14 -15.42 3.52
C ARG A 50 -0.15 -14.47 4.67
N TYR A 51 -0.58 -13.26 4.38
CA TYR A 51 -0.92 -12.24 5.38
C TYR A 51 -2.44 -12.04 5.45
N PRO A 52 -3.00 -11.58 6.59
CA PRO A 52 -4.35 -11.05 6.63
C PRO A 52 -4.41 -9.66 5.98
N ASN A 53 -4.07 -9.60 4.69
CA ASN A 53 -4.17 -8.42 3.86
C ASN A 53 -5.47 -8.49 3.03
N GLY A 54 -6.09 -7.34 2.83
CA GLY A 54 -7.31 -7.17 2.05
C GLY A 54 -7.35 -5.75 1.51
N LYS A 55 -8.44 -5.37 0.86
CA LYS A 55 -8.60 -3.98 0.45
C LYS A 55 -8.52 -3.08 1.67
N SER A 56 -7.63 -2.10 1.65
CA SER A 56 -7.35 -1.24 2.79
C SER A 56 -8.39 -0.12 2.92
N LEU A 57 -8.53 0.41 4.13
CA LEU A 57 -9.56 1.38 4.49
C LEU A 57 -9.48 2.66 3.64
N ASP A 58 -8.28 3.14 3.34
CA ASP A 58 -8.04 4.27 2.43
C ASP A 58 -8.61 4.01 1.03
N GLN A 59 -8.48 2.79 0.51
CA GLN A 59 -9.07 2.41 -0.79
C GLN A 59 -10.59 2.31 -0.71
N VAL A 60 -11.12 1.76 0.38
CA VAL A 60 -12.58 1.73 0.62
C VAL A 60 -13.14 3.16 0.70
N ILE A 61 -12.44 4.07 1.38
CA ILE A 61 -12.83 5.49 1.46
C ILE A 61 -12.74 6.13 0.07
N GLY A 62 -11.62 5.93 -0.64
CA GLY A 62 -11.40 6.46 -1.99
C GLY A 62 -12.46 6.04 -3.00
N ASP A 63 -12.99 4.81 -2.88
CA ASP A 63 -14.11 4.33 -3.69
C ASP A 63 -15.44 5.07 -3.47
N HIS A 64 -15.62 5.73 -2.33
CA HIS A 64 -16.86 6.44 -1.98
C HIS A 64 -16.73 7.96 -2.11
N VAL A 65 -15.56 8.53 -1.79
CA VAL A 65 -15.37 9.99 -1.72
C VAL A 65 -14.33 10.53 -2.70
N GLY A 66 -13.51 9.66 -3.31
CA GLY A 66 -12.41 10.05 -4.20
C GLY A 66 -12.83 10.50 -5.60
N HIS A 67 -14.11 10.85 -5.80
CA HIS A 67 -14.65 11.20 -7.12
C HIS A 67 -14.54 12.69 -7.47
N SER A 68 -14.16 13.54 -6.52
CA SER A 68 -13.99 14.98 -6.74
C SER A 68 -12.56 15.37 -7.12
N THR A 69 -11.64 14.42 -7.16
CA THR A 69 -10.23 14.61 -7.49
C THR A 69 -9.79 13.61 -8.55
N VAL A 70 -8.69 13.92 -9.23
CA VAL A 70 -8.11 13.09 -10.28
C VAL A 70 -7.68 11.73 -9.73
N PHE A 71 -7.05 11.74 -8.55
CA PHE A 71 -6.64 10.55 -7.85
C PHE A 71 -7.65 10.28 -6.73
N LYS A 72 -8.20 9.06 -6.71
CA LYS A 72 -9.11 8.61 -5.63
C LYS A 72 -8.40 8.50 -4.29
N THR A 73 -7.15 8.05 -4.34
CA THR A 73 -6.22 7.94 -3.21
C THR A 73 -4.81 8.35 -3.68
N LEU A 74 -3.94 8.69 -2.72
CA LEU A 74 -2.56 9.11 -2.99
C LEU A 74 -1.65 8.58 -1.89
N GLU A 75 -0.94 7.50 -2.19
CA GLU A 75 -0.04 6.82 -1.26
C GLU A 75 1.35 7.47 -1.32
N ILE A 76 1.80 8.03 -0.19
CA ILE A 76 3.08 8.74 -0.08
C ILE A 76 3.88 8.13 1.07
N SER A 77 5.19 8.02 0.89
CA SER A 77 6.08 7.50 1.94
C SER A 77 7.29 8.41 2.12
N CYS A 78 7.67 8.62 3.38
CA CYS A 78 8.89 9.33 3.76
C CYS A 78 10.07 8.37 3.98
N ASN A 79 9.93 7.09 3.61
CA ASN A 79 11.00 6.11 3.80
C ASN A 79 12.18 6.40 2.84
N GLY A 80 13.26 6.96 3.39
CA GLY A 80 14.49 7.31 2.65
C GLY A 80 15.45 6.14 2.41
N PHE A 81 15.15 4.93 2.91
CA PHE A 81 16.00 3.77 2.68
C PHE A 81 15.93 3.32 1.21
N ARG A 82 17.08 3.36 0.52
CA ARG A 82 17.21 3.01 -0.91
C ARG A 82 17.61 1.56 -1.16
N ALA A 83 18.09 0.87 -0.12
CA ALA A 83 18.41 -0.55 -0.22
C ALA A 83 17.14 -1.35 0.11
N PRO A 84 16.67 -2.23 -0.78
CA PRO A 84 15.60 -3.17 -0.47
C PRO A 84 16.17 -4.26 0.44
N LYS A 85 16.40 -3.91 1.71
CA LYS A 85 16.68 -4.92 2.73
C LYS A 85 15.40 -5.61 3.18
N GLU A 86 14.29 -4.90 3.08
CA GLU A 86 12.99 -5.36 3.56
C GLU A 86 12.04 -5.65 2.40
N PRO A 87 11.14 -6.64 2.54
CA PRO A 87 10.17 -6.98 1.51
C PRO A 87 9.18 -5.83 1.28
N ILE A 88 8.54 -5.81 0.10
CA ILE A 88 7.53 -4.80 -0.29
C ILE A 88 6.37 -4.65 0.72
N TYR A 89 6.12 -5.69 1.51
CA TYR A 89 5.13 -5.70 2.60
C TYR A 89 5.52 -4.87 3.82
N PHE A 90 6.81 -4.59 3.99
CA PHE A 90 7.32 -3.67 5.00
C PHE A 90 7.09 -2.20 4.58
N ASP A 91 7.25 -1.93 3.30
CA ASP A 91 7.34 -0.57 2.76
C ASP A 91 6.00 0.08 2.43
N ASN A 92 4.90 -0.67 2.53
CA ASN A 92 3.57 -0.22 2.16
C ASN A 92 2.54 -0.63 3.21
N ILE A 93 1.56 0.25 3.43
CA ILE A 93 0.44 0.04 4.36
C ILE A 93 -0.92 0.02 3.65
N SER A 94 -0.95 0.35 2.36
CA SER A 94 -2.13 0.45 1.51
C SER A 94 -2.18 -0.71 0.51
N TRP A 95 -3.38 -1.21 0.28
CA TRP A 95 -3.65 -2.47 -0.41
C TRP A 95 -4.93 -2.34 -1.24
N TYR A 96 -4.87 -2.55 -2.55
CA TYR A 96 -6.08 -2.68 -3.37
C TYR A 96 -6.85 -3.97 -3.06
N GLY A 97 -6.15 -4.96 -2.51
CA GLY A 97 -6.69 -6.27 -2.19
C GLY A 97 -5.62 -7.20 -1.60
N PRO A 98 -6.00 -8.46 -1.35
CA PRO A 98 -5.07 -9.50 -0.93
C PRO A 98 -3.97 -9.66 -1.96
N ASP A 99 -2.71 -9.57 -1.52
CA ASP A 99 -1.51 -9.58 -2.35
C ASP A 99 -1.55 -8.59 -3.53
N LYS A 100 -2.33 -7.51 -3.41
CA LYS A 100 -2.42 -6.40 -4.36
C LYS A 100 -2.02 -5.10 -3.66
N ILE A 101 -0.75 -4.73 -3.77
CA ILE A 101 -0.17 -3.55 -3.10
C ILE A 101 -0.63 -2.25 -3.79
N ALA A 102 -0.93 -1.22 -3.00
CA ALA A 102 -0.97 0.16 -3.46
C ALA A 102 0.39 0.83 -3.15
N PRO A 103 1.29 0.96 -4.16
CA PRO A 103 2.66 1.37 -3.92
C PRO A 103 2.76 2.85 -3.55
N SER A 104 3.53 3.14 -2.51
CA SER A 104 3.77 4.52 -2.07
C SER A 104 4.83 5.24 -2.90
N ILE A 105 4.59 6.52 -3.19
CA ILE A 105 5.54 7.39 -3.87
C ILE A 105 6.50 7.97 -2.83
N LYS A 106 7.78 7.65 -2.95
CA LYS A 106 8.85 8.09 -2.03
C LYS A 106 9.60 9.34 -2.51
N ASP A 107 9.62 9.56 -3.83
CA ASP A 107 10.37 10.65 -4.45
C ASP A 107 9.48 11.91 -4.57
N PRO A 108 9.82 13.02 -3.88
CA PRO A 108 9.03 14.24 -3.93
C PRO A 108 8.93 14.86 -5.33
N GLN A 109 9.98 14.71 -6.15
CA GLN A 109 9.94 15.19 -7.54
C GLN A 109 8.94 14.37 -8.34
N LYS A 110 8.96 13.04 -8.23
CA LYS A 110 7.96 12.18 -8.92
C LYS A 110 6.54 12.47 -8.43
N LEU A 111 6.35 12.72 -7.14
CA LEU A 111 5.06 13.11 -6.59
C LEU A 111 4.57 14.44 -7.19
N TYR A 112 5.45 15.44 -7.28
CA TYR A 112 5.13 16.72 -7.91
C TYR A 112 4.78 16.54 -9.39
N GLU A 113 5.54 15.74 -10.13
CA GLU A 113 5.26 15.47 -11.54
C GLU A 113 3.92 14.75 -11.71
N ARG A 114 3.60 13.77 -10.85
CA ARG A 114 2.30 13.10 -10.84
C ARG A 114 1.13 14.05 -10.53
N LEU A 115 1.33 14.99 -9.60
CA LEU A 115 0.29 15.93 -9.18
C LEU A 115 0.09 17.09 -10.18
N PHE A 116 1.16 17.54 -10.83
CA PHE A 116 1.18 18.83 -11.51
C PHE A 116 1.71 18.83 -12.95
N LYS A 117 2.49 17.81 -13.39
CA LYS A 117 2.96 17.72 -14.80
C LYS A 117 1.98 16.95 -15.69
N ALA A 118 0.69 17.22 -15.53
CA ALA A 118 -0.37 16.67 -16.38
C ALA A 118 -0.80 17.67 -17.47
N ASP A 119 0.16 18.32 -18.13
CA ASP A 119 -0.08 19.10 -19.35
C ASP A 119 -0.31 18.13 -20.53
N GLY A 120 -1.52 17.55 -20.58
CA GLY A 120 -1.93 16.56 -21.61
C GLY A 120 -3.15 15.72 -21.21
N PHE A 121 -4.03 16.30 -20.39
CA PHE A 121 -4.97 15.63 -19.47
C PHE A 121 -6.07 14.73 -20.09
N GLN A 122 -6.15 14.56 -21.41
CA GLN A 122 -7.14 13.66 -22.04
C GLN A 122 -6.54 12.36 -22.56
N ASP A 123 -5.28 12.34 -22.99
CA ASP A 123 -4.66 11.11 -23.51
C ASP A 123 -4.13 10.22 -22.37
N HIS A 124 -3.70 10.81 -21.25
CA HIS A 124 -3.10 10.05 -20.15
C HIS A 124 -4.06 9.31 -19.21
N LEU A 125 -5.38 9.48 -19.37
CA LEU A 125 -6.37 8.74 -18.57
C LEU A 125 -6.41 7.25 -18.93
N GLN A 126 -5.87 6.85 -20.09
CA GLN A 126 -5.64 5.44 -20.44
C GLN A 126 -4.20 4.95 -20.15
N ASP A 127 -3.28 5.86 -19.83
CA ASP A 127 -1.82 5.61 -19.80
C ASP A 127 -1.20 5.73 -18.39
N VAL A 128 -2.00 5.66 -17.31
CA VAL A 128 -1.46 5.65 -15.95
C VAL A 128 -0.57 4.42 -15.72
N THR A 129 -0.91 3.31 -16.37
CA THR A 129 -0.08 2.10 -16.47
C THR A 129 1.21 2.37 -17.23
N ASP A 130 1.19 3.17 -18.30
CA ASP A 130 2.34 3.40 -19.17
C ASP A 130 3.46 4.20 -18.51
N LEU A 131 3.12 5.15 -17.63
CA LEU A 131 4.13 5.87 -16.86
C LEU A 131 4.82 4.96 -15.82
N ILE A 132 4.04 4.12 -15.14
CA ILE A 132 4.56 3.13 -14.18
C ILE A 132 5.34 2.03 -14.90
N LEU A 133 4.87 1.58 -16.06
CA LEU A 133 5.54 0.62 -16.94
C LEU A 133 6.82 1.21 -17.54
N ALA A 134 6.86 2.49 -17.88
CA ALA A 134 8.06 3.15 -18.39
C ALA A 134 9.14 3.22 -17.30
N ASP A 135 8.76 3.60 -16.08
CA ASP A 135 9.65 3.63 -14.92
C ASP A 135 10.12 2.22 -14.54
N ALA A 136 9.22 1.24 -14.56
CA ALA A 136 9.55 -0.14 -14.27
C ALA A 136 10.41 -0.79 -15.36
N ASN A 137 10.15 -0.53 -16.64
CA ASN A 137 11.01 -0.98 -17.73
C ASN A 137 12.40 -0.33 -17.66
N SER A 138 12.47 0.93 -17.24
CA SER A 138 13.74 1.62 -16.98
C SER A 138 14.51 1.01 -15.82
N LEU A 139 13.81 0.59 -14.77
CA LEU A 139 14.38 -0.11 -13.62
C LEU A 139 14.78 -1.56 -13.94
N ALA A 140 13.95 -2.30 -14.69
CA ALA A 140 14.18 -3.67 -15.14
C ALA A 140 15.47 -3.80 -15.96
N ARG A 141 15.81 -2.77 -16.75
CA ARG A 141 17.06 -2.71 -17.52
C ARG A 141 18.31 -2.60 -16.64
N LYS A 142 18.17 -2.19 -15.38
CA LYS A 142 19.27 -1.98 -14.43
C LYS A 142 19.36 -3.07 -13.35
N LEU A 143 18.43 -4.03 -13.35
CA LEU A 143 18.30 -5.08 -12.32
C LEU A 143 18.83 -6.44 -12.82
N GLY A 144 19.27 -7.27 -11.88
CA GLY A 144 19.67 -8.67 -12.12
C GLY A 144 18.47 -9.57 -12.46
N SER A 145 18.71 -10.81 -12.89
CA SER A 145 17.65 -11.74 -13.31
C SER A 145 16.57 -11.94 -12.24
N ASP A 146 16.99 -12.13 -10.99
CA ASP A 146 16.11 -12.52 -9.89
C ASP A 146 15.21 -11.34 -9.46
N ASP A 147 15.75 -10.11 -9.52
CA ASP A 147 14.99 -8.89 -9.24
C ASP A 147 14.01 -8.54 -10.38
N ARG A 148 14.31 -8.96 -11.62
CA ARG A 148 13.41 -8.76 -12.77
C ARG A 148 12.16 -9.63 -12.68
N GLU A 149 12.26 -10.81 -12.07
CA GLU A 149 11.11 -11.68 -11.80
C GLU A 149 10.16 -11.03 -10.79
N THR A 150 10.69 -10.55 -9.66
CA THR A 150 9.92 -9.82 -8.64
C THR A 150 9.26 -8.55 -9.19
N LEU A 151 9.97 -7.81 -10.05
CA LEU A 151 9.42 -6.63 -10.72
C LEU A 151 8.34 -7.01 -11.75
N GLY A 152 8.47 -8.15 -12.41
CA GLY A 152 7.47 -8.71 -13.32
C GLY A 152 6.17 -9.03 -12.59
N GLU A 153 6.26 -9.73 -11.45
CA GLU A 153 5.11 -10.01 -10.58
C GLU A 153 4.41 -8.72 -10.13
N PHE A 154 5.19 -7.68 -9.77
CA PHE A 154 4.66 -6.37 -9.40
C PHE A 154 3.92 -5.67 -10.56
N MET A 155 4.45 -5.73 -11.78
CA MET A 155 3.82 -5.16 -12.97
C MET A 155 2.50 -5.89 -13.31
N GLU A 156 2.49 -7.21 -13.20
CA GLU A 156 1.31 -8.03 -13.46
C GLU A 156 0.20 -7.76 -12.44
N MET A 157 0.58 -7.59 -11.16
CA MET A 157 -0.33 -7.22 -10.09
C MET A 157 -0.98 -5.84 -10.30
N ILE A 158 -0.23 -4.84 -10.78
CA ILE A 158 -0.76 -3.50 -11.09
C ILE A 158 -1.75 -3.56 -12.26
N ARG A 159 -1.40 -4.28 -13.32
CA ARG A 159 -2.24 -4.40 -14.53
C ARG A 159 -3.58 -5.10 -14.22
N ASN A 160 -3.59 -6.01 -13.25
CA ASN A 160 -4.78 -6.72 -12.78
C ASN A 160 -5.66 -5.94 -11.78
N VAL A 161 -5.32 -4.68 -11.46
CA VAL A 161 -6.14 -3.77 -10.63
C VAL A 161 -6.97 -2.82 -11.49
N GLU A 162 -6.59 -2.59 -12.75
CA GLU A 162 -7.26 -1.67 -13.68
C GLU A 162 -8.48 -2.28 -14.41
N ILE A 163 -8.80 -3.56 -14.20
CA ILE A 163 -9.99 -4.24 -14.74
C ILE A 163 -11.04 -4.46 -13.66
#